data_AF-A0A399Z3S8-F1
#
_entry.id   AF-A0A399Z3S8-F1
#
_cell.length_a   1.000
_cell.length_b   1.000
_cell.length_c   1.000
_cell.angle_alpha   90.00
_cell.angle_beta   90.00
_cell.angle_gamma   90.00
#
_symmetry.space_group_name_H-M   'P 1'
#
loop_
_entity.id
_entity.type
_entity.pdbx_description
1 polymer ?
#
loop_
_entity_poly.entity_id
_entity_poly.type
_entity_poly.pdbx_seq_one_letter_code
_entity_poly.pdbx_strand_id
1 'polypeptide(L)'
;MARRMNLAVSVGDLRVERIFADKELAAALNVPLASHLTRVRRVMQADARPVAFLVDTLPETVLHADDLPESFSGSVLDFLLGRADPPVSSRAAVSAIDASPDVARTLQIQRGDVLLHFNALSYFIPGYFNFHIVRRIKNS
;
A
#
# COMPACT_ATOMS: atom_id res chain seq x y z
N MET A 1 3.99 -7.93 -6.16
CA MET A 1 4.89 -7.72 -4.99
C MET A 1 5.36 -9.03 -4.34
N ALA A 2 4.48 -9.93 -3.90
CA ALA A 2 4.84 -11.17 -3.19
C ALA A 2 5.86 -12.08 -3.92
N ARG A 3 5.70 -12.27 -5.24
CA ARG A 3 6.62 -13.11 -6.04
C ARG A 3 8.05 -12.54 -6.21
N ARG A 4 8.26 -11.25 -5.93
CA ARG A 4 9.55 -10.58 -6.19
C ARG A 4 10.47 -10.53 -4.96
N MET A 5 10.04 -11.09 -3.83
CA MET A 5 10.70 -10.85 -2.55
C MET A 5 11.53 -12.01 -1.97
N ASN A 6 11.53 -13.20 -2.58
CA ASN A 6 12.20 -14.41 -2.04
C ASN A 6 11.84 -14.73 -0.56
N LEU A 7 10.80 -14.09 -0.05
CA LEU A 7 10.24 -14.21 1.29
C LEU A 7 8.85 -14.77 1.08
N ALA A 8 8.50 -15.86 1.77
CA ALA A 8 7.18 -16.47 1.70
C ALA A 8 6.18 -15.54 2.41
N VAL A 9 5.71 -14.52 1.70
CA VAL A 9 4.75 -13.55 2.24
C VAL A 9 3.31 -13.94 1.88
N SER A 10 2.45 -13.93 2.88
CA SER A 10 0.99 -14.10 2.73
C SER A 10 0.26 -12.80 3.03
N VAL A 11 -1.01 -12.74 2.61
CA VAL A 11 -1.90 -11.62 2.91
C VAL A 11 -2.81 -12.03 4.05
N GLY A 12 -2.92 -11.18 5.06
CA GLY A 12 -3.86 -11.28 6.17
C GLY A 12 -4.68 -10.00 6.33
N ASP A 13 -5.81 -10.10 7.05
CA ASP A 13 -6.75 -9.00 7.34
C ASP A 13 -7.02 -8.09 6.13
N LEU A 14 -7.27 -8.70 4.97
CA LEU A 14 -7.63 -7.99 3.75
C LEU A 14 -9.03 -7.40 3.90
N ARG A 15 -9.13 -6.07 3.73
CA ARG A 15 -10.40 -5.36 3.71
C ARG A 15 -10.45 -4.44 2.51
N VAL A 16 -11.54 -4.52 1.77
CA VAL A 16 -11.82 -3.67 0.62
C VAL A 16 -13.07 -2.88 0.95
N GLU A 17 -12.97 -1.56 0.90
CA GLU A 17 -14.03 -0.66 1.35
C GLU A 17 -14.26 0.45 0.33
N ARG A 18 -15.51 0.86 0.20
CA ARG A 18 -15.86 2.10 -0.48
C ARG A 18 -15.85 3.23 0.54
N ILE A 19 -15.16 4.31 0.22
CA ILE A 19 -15.09 5.53 1.03
C ILE A 19 -15.34 6.76 0.15
N PHE A 20 -15.60 7.89 0.77
CA PHE A 20 -15.70 9.17 0.08
C PHE A 20 -14.41 9.96 0.25
N ALA A 21 -13.99 10.66 -0.81
CA ALA A 21 -12.84 11.55 -0.77
C ALA A 21 -13.11 12.72 0.20
N ASP A 22 -12.37 12.76 1.31
CA ASP A 22 -12.27 13.97 2.12
C ASP A 22 -11.37 15.01 1.44
N LYS A 23 -11.13 16.14 2.11
CA LYS A 23 -10.33 17.24 1.55
C LYS A 23 -8.90 16.81 1.22
N GLU A 24 -8.30 15.95 2.04
CA GLU A 24 -6.91 15.52 1.90
C GLU A 24 -6.78 14.51 0.75
N LEU A 25 -7.65 13.50 0.72
CA LEU A 25 -7.71 12.49 -0.33
C LEU A 25 -8.09 13.10 -1.69
N ALA A 26 -9.05 14.01 -1.73
CA ALA A 26 -9.46 14.70 -2.95
C ALA A 26 -8.29 15.47 -3.57
N ALA A 27 -7.53 16.20 -2.76
CA ALA A 27 -6.35 16.92 -3.21
C ALA A 27 -5.23 15.97 -3.65
N ALA A 28 -4.95 14.91 -2.88
CA ALA A 28 -3.88 13.96 -3.17
C ALA A 28 -4.12 13.15 -4.45
N LEU A 29 -5.37 12.77 -4.71
CA LEU A 29 -5.77 11.98 -5.89
C LEU A 29 -6.22 12.84 -7.07
N ASN A 30 -6.28 14.17 -6.89
CA ASN A 30 -6.78 15.12 -7.88
C ASN A 30 -8.19 14.77 -8.38
N VAL A 31 -9.11 14.53 -7.44
CA VAL A 31 -10.52 14.22 -7.70
C VAL A 31 -11.43 15.21 -6.96
N PRO A 32 -12.71 15.39 -7.37
CA PRO A 32 -13.66 16.20 -6.63
C PRO A 32 -13.86 15.73 -5.18
N LEU A 33 -14.19 16.66 -4.27
CA LEU A 33 -14.60 16.31 -2.90
C LEU A 33 -15.80 15.36 -2.93
N ALA A 34 -15.85 14.41 -1.99
CA ALA A 34 -16.86 13.37 -1.89
C ALA A 34 -16.95 12.45 -3.12
N SER A 35 -15.90 12.39 -3.95
CA SER A 35 -15.78 11.35 -4.98
C SER A 35 -15.72 9.96 -4.34
N HIS A 36 -16.27 8.97 -5.03
CA HIS A 36 -16.18 7.58 -4.62
C HIS A 36 -14.76 7.02 -4.81
N LEU A 37 -14.20 6.46 -3.74
CA LEU A 37 -12.88 5.84 -3.70
C LEU A 37 -12.99 4.41 -3.18
N THR A 38 -12.13 3.54 -3.71
CA THR A 38 -11.88 2.21 -3.16
C THR A 38 -10.64 2.23 -2.30
N ARG A 39 -10.76 1.79 -1.06
CA ARG A 39 -9.65 1.61 -0.13
C ARG A 39 -9.40 0.13 0.12
N VAL A 40 -8.18 -0.31 -0.12
CA VAL A 40 -7.70 -1.67 0.11
C VAL A 40 -6.71 -1.65 1.26
N ARG A 41 -7.10 -2.23 2.40
CA ARG A 41 -6.27 -2.38 3.59
C ARG A 41 -5.85 -3.83 3.73
N ARG A 42 -4.58 -4.08 4.03
CA ARG A 42 -4.09 -5.45 4.23
C ARG A 42 -2.83 -5.50 5.08
N VAL A 43 -2.63 -6.63 5.73
CA VAL A 43 -1.42 -6.97 6.45
C VAL A 43 -0.63 -7.98 5.62
N MET A 44 0.62 -7.66 5.32
CA MET A 44 1.56 -8.64 4.78
C MET A 44 2.16 -9.41 5.95
N GLN A 45 2.19 -10.74 5.83
CA GLN A 45 2.72 -11.62 6.86
C GLN A 45 3.92 -12.39 6.32
N ALA A 46 4.96 -12.56 7.13
CA ALA A 46 6.05 -13.50 6.90
C ALA A 46 6.11 -14.46 8.10
N ASP A 47 6.18 -15.77 7.85
CA ASP A 47 6.15 -16.80 8.90
C ASP A 47 5.00 -16.60 9.91
N ALA A 48 3.81 -16.27 9.38
CA ALA A 48 2.59 -15.94 10.13
C ALA A 48 2.67 -14.71 11.07
N ARG A 49 3.73 -13.91 10.98
CA ARG A 49 3.87 -12.64 11.72
C ARG A 49 3.57 -11.44 10.82
N PRO A 50 2.82 -10.42 11.29
CA PRO A 50 2.67 -9.16 10.57
C PRO A 50 4.02 -8.50 10.33
N VAL A 51 4.31 -8.10 9.10
CA VAL A 51 5.58 -7.47 8.72
C VAL A 51 5.38 -6.17 7.95
N ALA A 52 4.21 -5.97 7.35
CA ALA A 52 3.83 -4.70 6.75
C ALA A 52 2.32 -4.48 6.81
N PHE A 53 1.92 -3.22 6.86
CA PHE A 53 0.52 -2.79 6.75
C PHE A 53 0.41 -1.85 5.56
N LEU A 54 -0.43 -2.21 4.60
CA LEU A 54 -0.54 -1.50 3.32
C LEU A 54 -1.96 -0.96 3.17
N VAL A 55 -2.07 0.32 2.84
CA VAL A 55 -3.33 1.00 2.55
C VAL A 55 -3.24 1.65 1.17
N ASP A 56 -3.88 1.04 0.19
CA ASP A 56 -4.02 1.64 -1.14
C ASP A 56 -5.39 2.34 -1.24
N THR A 57 -5.41 3.58 -1.70
CA THR A 57 -6.66 4.32 -1.98
C THR A 57 -6.64 4.79 -3.41
N LEU A 58 -7.67 4.42 -4.18
CA LEU A 58 -7.78 4.71 -5.60
C LEU A 58 -9.20 5.20 -5.92
N PRO A 59 -9.39 6.05 -6.94
CA PRO A 59 -10.73 6.35 -7.46
C PRO A 59 -11.45 5.07 -7.91
N GLU A 60 -12.77 4.99 -7.71
CA GLU A 60 -13.56 3.82 -8.16
C GLU A 60 -13.48 3.60 -9.68
N THR A 61 -13.19 4.64 -10.46
CA THR A 61 -12.94 4.54 -11.90
C THR A 61 -11.66 3.77 -12.25
N VAL A 62 -10.74 3.64 -11.30
CA VAL A 62 -9.46 2.94 -11.45
C VAL A 62 -9.49 1.55 -10.81
N LEU A 63 -10.12 1.42 -9.65
CA LEU A 63 -10.30 0.14 -8.98
C LEU A 63 -11.67 0.13 -8.32
N HIS A 64 -12.58 -0.70 -8.81
CA HIS A 64 -13.83 -0.97 -8.13
C HIS A 64 -13.62 -2.04 -7.04
N ALA A 65 -14.42 -2.00 -5.98
CA ALA A 65 -14.30 -2.94 -4.86
C ALA A 65 -14.43 -4.41 -5.31
N ASP A 66 -15.23 -4.65 -6.36
CA ASP A 66 -15.52 -5.98 -6.89
C ASP A 66 -14.51 -6.45 -7.96
N ASP A 67 -13.55 -5.59 -8.34
CA ASP A 67 -12.56 -5.91 -9.39
C ASP A 67 -11.41 -6.80 -8.87
N LEU A 68 -11.23 -6.89 -7.54
CA LEU A 68 -10.14 -7.67 -6.97
C LEU A 68 -10.48 -9.17 -7.05
N PRO A 69 -9.63 -9.99 -7.69
CA PRO A 69 -9.89 -11.41 -7.80
C PRO A 69 -9.85 -12.08 -6.42
N GLU A 70 -10.57 -13.18 -6.25
CA GLU A 70 -10.49 -14.00 -5.01
C GLU A 70 -9.05 -14.45 -4.71
N SER A 71 -8.25 -14.63 -5.76
CA SER A 71 -6.82 -14.98 -5.68
C SER A 71 -5.90 -13.77 -5.47
N PHE A 72 -6.42 -12.62 -5.00
CA PHE A 72 -5.62 -11.41 -4.83
C PHE A 72 -4.48 -11.63 -3.84
N SER A 73 -3.26 -11.72 -4.38
CA SER A 73 -2.05 -11.99 -3.60
C SER A 73 -1.49 -10.75 -2.90
N GLY A 74 -2.28 -9.68 -2.74
CA GLY A 74 -1.89 -8.49 -1.99
C GLY A 74 -1.09 -7.45 -2.75
N SER A 75 -1.13 -7.41 -4.08
CA SER A 75 -0.42 -6.39 -4.87
C SER A 75 -1.39 -5.62 -5.77
N VAL A 76 -1.87 -4.47 -5.30
CA VAL A 76 -2.68 -3.56 -6.12
C VAL A 76 -1.91 -3.10 -7.35
N LEU A 77 -0.59 -2.91 -7.24
CA LEU A 77 0.26 -2.62 -8.39
C LEU A 77 0.21 -3.73 -9.46
N ASP A 78 0.22 -4.99 -9.07
CA ASP A 78 0.19 -6.10 -10.04
C ASP A 78 -1.16 -6.10 -10.79
N PHE A 79 -2.25 -5.75 -10.12
CA PHE A 79 -3.56 -5.50 -10.75
C PHE A 79 -3.50 -4.31 -11.72
N LEU A 80 -2.95 -3.18 -11.30
CA LEU A 80 -2.86 -1.98 -12.15
C LEU A 80 -2.02 -2.20 -13.41
N LEU A 81 -0.95 -2.99 -13.32
CA LEU A 81 -0.10 -3.34 -14.46
C LEU A 81 -0.82 -4.23 -15.50
N GLY A 82 -1.89 -4.91 -15.12
CA GLY A 82 -2.71 -5.72 -16.03
C GLY A 82 -3.81 -4.93 -16.76
N ARG A 83 -4.01 -3.64 -16.44
CA ARG A 83 -5.02 -2.79 -17.09
C ARG A 83 -4.56 -2.36 -18.49
N ALA A 84 -5.52 -1.94 -19.30
CA ALA A 84 -5.25 -1.40 -20.65
C ALA A 84 -4.40 -0.11 -20.61
N ASP A 85 -4.53 0.69 -19.54
CA ASP A 85 -3.72 1.87 -19.28
C ASP A 85 -2.95 1.70 -17.95
N PRO A 86 -1.81 0.99 -17.97
CA PRO A 86 -1.04 0.70 -16.77
C PRO A 86 -0.19 1.92 -16.35
N PRO A 87 0.10 2.07 -15.05
CA PRO A 87 0.94 3.16 -14.57
C PRO A 87 2.36 3.06 -15.11
N VAL A 88 2.86 4.15 -15.70
CA VAL A 88 4.22 4.23 -16.28
C VAL A 88 5.31 4.59 -15.28
N SER A 89 4.95 5.21 -14.16
CA SER A 89 5.89 5.55 -13.08
C SER A 89 5.16 5.73 -11.75
N SER A 90 5.90 5.57 -10.65
CA SER A 90 5.44 5.92 -9.30
C SER A 90 6.54 6.67 -8.57
N ARG A 91 6.13 7.58 -7.68
CA ARG A 91 7.02 8.30 -6.78
C ARG A 91 6.53 8.09 -5.36
N ALA A 92 7.43 7.70 -4.48
CA ALA A 92 7.18 7.61 -3.05
C ALA A 92 8.25 8.39 -2.28
N ALA A 93 7.81 9.09 -1.24
CA ALA A 93 8.71 9.58 -0.21
C ALA A 93 8.84 8.49 0.85
N VAL A 94 10.07 8.20 1.25
CA VAL A 94 10.40 7.17 2.24
C VAL A 94 10.93 7.86 3.49
N SER A 95 10.36 7.56 4.65
CA SER A 95 10.75 8.12 5.93
C SER A 95 10.71 7.06 7.03
N ALA A 96 11.36 7.34 8.15
CA ALA A 96 11.16 6.61 9.40
C ALA A 96 10.12 7.36 10.24
N ILE A 97 9.12 6.66 10.77
CA ILE A 97 8.09 7.22 11.65
C ILE A 97 7.86 6.31 12.84
N ASP A 98 7.31 6.86 13.92
CA ASP A 98 6.85 6.09 15.06
C ASP A 98 5.51 5.42 14.77
N ALA A 99 5.35 4.16 15.20
CA ALA A 99 4.09 3.44 15.07
C ALA A 99 2.97 4.11 15.89
N SER A 100 1.95 4.62 15.19
CA SER A 100 0.71 5.09 15.82
C SER A 100 0.01 3.93 16.55
N PRO A 101 -0.87 4.20 17.53
CA PRO A 101 -1.55 3.15 18.29
C PRO A 101 -2.27 2.11 17.41
N ASP A 102 -2.93 2.55 16.34
CA ASP A 102 -3.67 1.66 15.44
C ASP A 102 -2.73 0.84 14.53
N VAL A 103 -1.65 1.44 14.04
CA VAL A 103 -0.64 0.73 13.23
C VAL A 103 0.11 -0.27 14.10
N ALA A 104 0.49 0.10 15.33
CA ALA A 104 1.16 -0.78 16.28
C ALA A 104 0.30 -2.01 16.62
N ARG A 105 -1.00 -1.80 16.87
CA ARG A 105 -1.95 -2.90 17.10
C ARG A 105 -2.06 -3.82 15.88
N THR A 106 -2.19 -3.24 14.69
CA THR A 106 -2.31 -3.99 13.43
C THR A 106 -1.07 -4.85 13.15
N LEU A 107 0.11 -4.30 13.42
CA LEU A 107 1.39 -4.97 13.22
C LEU A 107 1.86 -5.81 14.42
N GLN A 108 1.11 -5.83 15.51
CA GLN A 108 1.47 -6.55 16.75
C GLN A 108 2.86 -6.16 17.30
N ILE A 109 3.17 -4.86 17.24
CA ILE A 109 4.40 -4.25 17.75
C ILE A 109 4.08 -3.24 18.86
N GLN A 110 5.10 -2.69 19.51
CA GLN A 110 4.89 -1.68 20.55
C GLN A 110 4.61 -0.31 19.92
N ARG A 111 3.80 0.50 20.62
CA ARG A 111 3.60 1.90 20.25
C ARG A 111 4.96 2.63 20.32
N GLY A 112 5.26 3.41 19.30
CA GLY A 112 6.54 4.12 19.23
C GLY A 112 7.66 3.32 18.58
N ASP A 113 7.45 2.03 18.25
CA ASP A 113 8.41 1.29 17.44
C ASP A 113 8.56 1.96 16.07
N VAL A 114 9.80 2.03 15.57
CA VAL A 114 10.11 2.71 14.31
C VAL A 114 9.69 1.85 13.13
N LEU A 115 8.95 2.46 12.22
CA LEU A 115 8.51 1.87 10.96
C LEU A 115 9.14 2.60 9.77
N LEU A 116 9.47 1.84 8.74
CA LEU A 116 9.76 2.41 7.44
C LEU A 116 8.43 2.74 6.76
N HIS A 117 8.20 4.01 6.45
CA HIS A 117 6.95 4.51 5.91
C HIS A 117 7.15 5.06 4.49
N PHE A 118 6.31 4.59 3.58
CA PHE A 118 6.19 5.11 2.23
C PHE A 118 4.90 5.92 2.21
N ASN A 119 4.99 7.19 1.79
CA ASN A 119 3.89 8.17 1.85
C ASN A 119 2.58 7.77 1.13
N ALA A 120 2.56 6.66 0.40
CA ALA A 120 1.35 5.95 -0.01
C ALA A 120 0.75 5.07 1.12
N LEU A 121 0.79 5.55 2.37
CA LEU A 121 0.28 4.87 3.58
C LEU A 121 0.68 3.39 3.71
N SER A 122 1.95 3.11 3.40
CA SER A 122 2.53 1.78 3.49
C SER A 122 3.57 1.75 4.59
N TYR A 123 3.37 0.89 5.57
CA TYR A 123 4.18 0.78 6.80
C TYR A 123 4.89 -0.57 6.81
N PHE A 124 6.20 -0.56 7.00
CA PHE A 124 7.02 -1.79 6.99
C PHE A 124 7.84 -1.87 8.27
N ILE A 125 7.83 -3.06 8.89
CA ILE A 125 8.75 -3.35 9.98
C ILE A 125 10.17 -3.46 9.39
N PRO A 126 11.13 -2.66 9.87
CA PRO A 126 12.52 -2.74 9.40
C PRO A 126 13.09 -4.16 9.55
N GLY A 127 13.94 -4.56 8.60
CA GLY A 127 14.61 -5.88 8.62
C GLY A 127 13.89 -7.01 7.87
N TYR A 128 12.60 -6.87 7.56
CA TYR A 128 11.85 -7.87 6.77
C TYR A 128 11.88 -7.60 5.26
N PHE A 129 12.14 -6.37 4.84
CA PHE A 129 12.07 -5.93 3.44
C PHE A 129 13.37 -5.25 3.01
N ASN A 130 13.90 -5.64 1.85
CA ASN A 130 15.02 -4.96 1.20
C ASN A 130 14.51 -4.12 0.02
N PHE A 131 14.43 -2.81 0.22
CA PHE A 131 14.01 -1.87 -0.83
C PHE A 131 15.21 -1.44 -1.67
N HIS A 132 15.10 -1.62 -2.98
CA HIS A 132 16.12 -1.20 -3.93
C HIS A 132 15.67 0.09 -4.62
N ILE A 133 16.46 1.16 -4.47
CA ILE A 133 16.18 2.45 -5.11
C ILE A 133 16.95 2.54 -6.42
N VAL A 134 16.23 2.50 -7.55
CA VAL A 134 16.79 2.72 -8.88
C VAL A 134 16.64 4.20 -9.24
N ARG A 135 17.76 4.91 -9.44
CA ARG A 135 17.77 6.33 -9.83
C ARG A 135 18.03 6.44 -11.32
N ARG A 136 17.20 7.22 -12.03
CA ARG A 136 17.44 7.59 -13.43
C ARG A 136 18.16 8.93 -13.48
N ILE A 137 19.33 8.96 -14.09
CA ILE A 137 20.06 10.20 -14.39
C ILE A 137 19.58 10.66 -15.77
N LYS A 138 19.00 11.86 -15.87
CA LYS A 138 18.79 12.49 -17.17
C LYS A 138 20.11 13.13 -17.57
N ASN A 139 20.66 12.77 -18.73
CA ASN A 139 21.68 13.60 -19.36
C ASN A 139 20.98 14.86 -19.87
N SER A 140 21.48 16.02 -19.43
CA SER A 140 21.11 17.33 -19.92
C SER A 140 21.43 17.50 -21.39
#